data_AF-A0A7G9ZAJ4-F1
#
_entry.id   AF-A0A7G9ZAJ4-F1
#
_cell.length_a   1.000
_cell.length_b   1.000
_cell.length_c   1.000
_cell.angle_alpha   90.00
_cell.angle_beta   90.00
_cell.angle_gamma   90.00
#
_symmetry.space_group_name_H-M   'P 1'
#
loop_
_entity.id
_entity.type
_entity.pdbx_description
1 polymer ?
#
loop_
_entity_poly.entity_id
_entity_poly.type
_entity_poly.pdbx_seq_one_letter_code
_entity_poly.pdbx_strand_id
1 'polypeptide(L)'
;MGLTYKENVPDMRESPVREMVKELKDFGVDVYGYDPLLTKEEIEGFGVKARDNLNAKVDCVITAVGHDEFRRRGLEDLIGRMNSKPVLIDVRGLFDGEETKRKGIYYKEL
;
A
#
# COMPACT_ATOMS: atom_id res chain seq x y z
N MET A 1 0.87 -0.80 0.93
CA MET A 1 1.57 -1.60 -0.10
C MET A 1 3.00 -1.10 -0.20
N GLY A 2 3.97 -2.01 -0.12
CA GLY A 2 5.37 -1.65 0.02
C GLY A 2 5.71 -1.31 1.48
N LEU A 3 6.68 -2.03 2.02
CA LEU A 3 7.16 -1.89 3.39
C LEU A 3 8.68 -1.73 3.46
N THR A 4 9.41 -2.09 2.39
CA THR A 4 10.85 -1.88 2.31
C THR A 4 11.22 -0.39 2.28
N TYR A 5 12.50 -0.09 2.52
CA TYR A 5 13.06 1.26 2.43
C TYR A 5 13.19 1.72 0.96
N LYS A 6 13.52 0.78 0.06
CA LYS A 6 13.72 1.02 -1.36
C LYS A 6 12.93 0.03 -2.20
N GLU A 7 12.60 0.46 -3.40
CA GLU A 7 11.98 -0.41 -4.41
C GLU A 7 12.90 -1.57 -4.79
N ASN A 8 12.29 -2.72 -5.04
CA ASN A 8 12.91 -3.94 -5.55
C ASN A 8 14.07 -4.49 -4.70
N VAL A 9 14.20 -4.07 -3.43
CA VAL A 9 15.24 -4.52 -2.49
C VAL A 9 14.60 -4.84 -1.13
N PRO A 10 14.83 -6.03 -0.52
CA PRO A 10 14.26 -6.42 0.77
C PRO A 10 14.97 -5.77 1.97
N ASP A 11 15.24 -4.46 1.91
CA ASP A 11 15.82 -3.72 3.05
C ASP A 11 14.71 -3.05 3.86
N MET A 12 14.55 -3.41 5.13
CA MET A 12 13.50 -2.92 6.02
C MET A 12 14.00 -2.08 7.19
N ARG A 13 15.32 -1.94 7.36
CA ARG A 13 15.92 -1.41 8.60
C ARG A 13 15.51 0.04 8.88
N GLU A 14 15.62 0.88 7.87
CA GLU A 14 15.34 2.32 7.96
C GLU A 14 14.05 2.70 7.21
N SER A 15 13.10 1.78 7.09
CA SER A 15 11.88 2.05 6.34
C SER A 15 10.98 3.05 7.08
N PRO A 16 10.64 4.20 6.47
CA PRO A 16 9.75 5.20 7.07
C PRO A 16 8.31 4.68 7.22
N VAL A 17 7.98 3.55 6.58
CA VAL A 17 6.67 2.89 6.71
C VAL A 17 6.37 2.52 8.16
N ARG A 18 7.40 2.23 8.99
CA ARG A 18 7.20 1.94 10.41
C ARG A 18 6.54 3.08 11.17
N GLU A 19 6.98 4.31 10.93
CA GLU A 19 6.43 5.51 11.58
C GLU A 19 5.01 5.79 11.08
N MET A 20 4.80 5.72 9.77
CA MET A 20 3.46 5.88 9.17
C MET A 20 2.46 4.87 9.73
N VAL A 21 2.85 3.60 9.86
CA VAL A 21 1.99 2.55 10.45
C VAL A 21 1.62 2.90 11.88
N LYS A 22 2.59 3.37 12.68
CA LYS A 22 2.35 3.76 14.06
C LYS A 22 1.34 4.91 14.15
N GLU A 23 1.53 5.98 13.37
CA GLU A 23 0.61 7.12 13.35
C GLU A 23 -0.80 6.71 12.94
N LEU A 24 -0.95 5.93 11.87
CA LEU A 24 -2.26 5.43 11.43
C LEU A 24 -2.97 4.63 12.54
N LYS A 25 -2.22 3.80 13.27
CA LYS A 25 -2.75 3.06 14.40
C LYS A 25 -3.13 3.95 15.58
N ASP A 26 -2.36 5.00 15.84
CA ASP A 26 -2.67 6.00 16.88
C ASP A 26 -3.98 6.74 16.57
N PHE A 27 -4.33 6.88 15.29
CA PHE A 27 -5.65 7.36 14.83
C PHE A 27 -6.76 6.30 14.83
N GLY A 28 -6.49 5.07 15.29
CA GLY A 28 -7.47 3.99 15.36
C GLY A 28 -7.73 3.26 14.03
N VAL A 29 -6.83 3.40 13.05
CA VAL A 29 -6.97 2.73 11.75
C VAL A 29 -6.50 1.28 11.82
N ASP A 30 -7.27 0.37 11.23
CA ASP A 30 -6.84 -1.01 10.98
C ASP A 30 -5.85 -1.06 9.81
N VAL A 31 -4.58 -1.34 10.12
CA VAL A 31 -3.50 -1.34 9.10
C VAL A 31 -3.12 -2.76 8.67
N TYR A 32 -3.12 -2.96 7.35
CA TYR A 32 -2.70 -4.19 6.70
C TYR A 32 -1.45 -3.95 5.85
N GLY A 33 -0.54 -4.93 5.84
CA GLY A 33 0.71 -4.88 5.10
C GLY A 33 0.77 -5.88 3.96
N TYR A 34 1.35 -5.46 2.84
CA TYR A 34 1.72 -6.31 1.73
C TYR A 34 2.99 -5.77 1.08
N ASP A 35 4.03 -6.61 1.01
CA ASP A 35 5.26 -6.38 0.27
C ASP A 35 5.69 -7.70 -0.37
N PRO A 36 5.93 -7.75 -1.69
CA PRO A 36 6.25 -9.00 -2.37
C PRO A 36 7.63 -9.57 -2.04
N LEU A 37 8.51 -8.78 -1.40
CA LEU A 37 9.87 -9.19 -1.08
C LEU A 37 10.03 -9.67 0.36
N LEU A 38 9.00 -9.54 1.18
CA LEU A 38 9.05 -9.82 2.62
C LEU A 38 8.22 -11.03 2.99
N THR A 39 8.65 -11.76 4.01
CA THR A 39 7.87 -12.82 4.64
C THR A 39 6.72 -12.24 5.46
N LYS A 40 5.77 -13.10 5.83
CA LYS A 40 4.66 -12.73 6.71
C LYS A 40 5.17 -12.19 8.05
N GLU A 41 6.16 -12.85 8.63
CA GLU A 41 6.77 -12.49 9.90
C GLU A 41 7.47 -11.12 9.83
N GLU A 42 8.18 -10.86 8.73
CA GLU A 42 8.83 -9.57 8.47
C GLU A 42 7.80 -8.44 8.36
N ILE A 43 6.70 -8.68 7.62
CA ILE A 43 5.59 -7.73 7.48
C ILE A 43 4.92 -7.48 8.84
N GLU A 44 4.58 -8.52 9.60
CA GLU A 44 3.98 -8.37 10.93
C GLU A 44 4.92 -7.65 11.90
N GLY A 45 6.23 -7.75 11.68
CA GLY A 45 7.27 -6.98 12.38
C GLY A 45 7.16 -5.45 12.23
N PHE A 46 6.38 -4.93 11.27
CA PHE A 46 6.02 -3.51 11.18
C PHE A 46 4.83 -3.13 12.09
N GLY A 47 4.24 -4.10 12.78
CA GLY A 47 3.04 -3.90 13.56
C GLY A 47 1.78 -3.84 12.70
N VAL A 48 1.78 -4.38 11.49
CA VAL A 48 0.57 -4.48 10.63
C VAL A 48 0.07 -5.92 10.57
N LYS A 49 -1.18 -6.11 10.17
CA LYS A 49 -1.68 -7.45 9.83
C LYS A 49 -1.16 -7.82 8.45
N ALA A 50 -0.27 -8.81 8.35
CA ALA A 50 0.22 -9.27 7.05
C ALA A 50 -0.91 -9.87 6.22
N ARG A 51 -0.80 -9.69 4.90
CA ARG A 51 -1.73 -10.23 3.93
C ARG A 51 -0.95 -10.93 2.83
N ASP A 52 -1.31 -12.18 2.55
CA ASP A 52 -0.68 -12.97 1.48
C ASP A 52 -1.10 -12.46 0.09
N ASN A 53 -2.24 -11.76 0.03
CA ASN A 53 -2.76 -11.11 -1.15
C ASN A 53 -3.68 -9.95 -0.76
N LEU A 54 -3.94 -9.07 -1.71
CA LEU A 54 -4.78 -7.91 -1.51
C LEU A 54 -6.29 -8.25 -1.61
N ASN A 55 -6.77 -9.49 -1.42
CA ASN A 55 -8.18 -9.87 -1.69
C ASN A 55 -9.19 -9.37 -0.63
N ALA A 56 -8.77 -8.53 0.31
CA ALA A 56 -9.64 -7.99 1.34
C ALA A 56 -10.14 -6.61 0.93
N LYS A 57 -11.42 -6.35 1.13
CA LYS A 57 -12.00 -5.02 0.91
C LYS A 57 -11.38 -4.01 1.89
N VAL A 58 -10.69 -3.02 1.35
CA VAL A 58 -10.11 -1.91 2.12
C VAL A 58 -10.74 -0.58 1.71
N ASP A 59 -10.79 0.36 2.65
CA ASP A 59 -11.27 1.72 2.38
C ASP A 59 -10.19 2.58 1.71
N CYS A 60 -8.93 2.32 2.05
CA CYS A 60 -7.78 3.07 1.58
C CYS A 60 -6.61 2.15 1.21
N VAL A 61 -5.91 2.48 0.14
CA VAL A 61 -4.62 1.90 -0.23
C VAL A 61 -3.57 3.01 -0.23
N ILE A 62 -2.45 2.74 0.43
CA ILE A 62 -1.25 3.59 0.39
C ILE A 62 -0.16 2.81 -0.36
N THR A 63 0.34 3.34 -1.47
CA THR A 63 1.53 2.81 -2.16
C THR A 63 2.76 3.54 -1.66
N ALA A 64 3.36 3.01 -0.58
CA ALA A 64 4.51 3.62 0.07
C ALA A 64 5.83 3.36 -0.68
N VAL A 65 5.93 2.22 -1.36
CA VAL A 65 7.13 1.81 -2.14
C VAL A 65 6.71 1.36 -3.53
N GLY A 66 7.52 1.73 -4.52
CA GLY A 66 7.20 1.61 -5.94
C GLY A 66 7.66 0.32 -6.63
N HIS A 67 7.51 -0.84 -5.97
CA HIS A 67 7.96 -2.13 -6.54
C HIS A 67 7.38 -2.39 -7.94
N ASP A 68 8.18 -3.01 -8.80
CA ASP A 68 7.78 -3.30 -10.18
C ASP A 68 6.56 -4.21 -10.26
N GLU A 69 6.37 -5.08 -9.26
CA GLU A 69 5.17 -5.92 -9.18
C GLU A 69 3.88 -5.10 -9.12
N PHE A 70 3.87 -3.99 -8.37
CA PHE A 70 2.68 -3.15 -8.25
C PHE A 70 2.36 -2.47 -9.58
N ARG A 71 3.38 -2.02 -10.30
CA ARG A 71 3.25 -1.46 -11.66
C ARG A 71 2.69 -2.49 -12.63
N ARG A 72 3.17 -3.75 -12.56
CA ARG A 72 2.71 -4.84 -13.43
C ARG A 72 1.26 -5.27 -13.16
N ARG A 73 0.84 -5.31 -11.88
CA ARG A 73 -0.55 -5.64 -11.51
C ARG A 73 -1.53 -4.57 -11.99
N GLY A 74 -1.10 -3.31 -12.00
CA GLY A 74 -1.87 -2.19 -12.52
C GLY A 74 -3.03 -1.76 -11.60
N LEU A 75 -3.67 -0.66 -11.98
CA LEU A 75 -4.70 -0.01 -11.18
C LEU A 75 -5.98 -0.87 -11.04
N GLU A 76 -6.35 -1.63 -12.08
CA GLU A 76 -7.57 -2.47 -12.07
C GLU A 76 -7.54 -3.55 -10.99
N ASP A 77 -6.39 -4.22 -10.80
CA ASP A 77 -6.23 -5.21 -9.73
C ASP A 77 -6.50 -4.57 -8.37
N LEU A 78 -6.03 -3.33 -8.18
CA LEU A 78 -6.15 -2.59 -6.93
C LEU A 78 -7.60 -2.15 -6.68
N ILE A 79 -8.31 -1.67 -7.70
CA ILE A 79 -9.72 -1.23 -7.62
C ILE A 79 -10.65 -2.36 -7.24
N GLY A 80 -10.48 -3.54 -7.85
CA GLY A 80 -11.33 -4.71 -7.58
C GLY A 80 -11.35 -5.15 -6.12
N ARG A 81 -10.45 -4.60 -5.30
CA ARG A 81 -10.19 -4.95 -3.91
C ARG A 81 -10.58 -3.85 -2.94
N MET A 82 -11.14 -2.74 -3.40
CA MET A 82 -11.52 -1.62 -2.53
C MET A 82 -13.03 -1.57 -2.26
N ASN A 83 -13.41 -0.91 -1.17
CA ASN A 83 -14.81 -0.60 -0.87
C ASN A 83 -15.38 0.45 -1.84
N SER A 84 -16.68 0.75 -1.69
CA SER A 84 -17.45 1.62 -2.61
C SER A 84 -16.99 3.07 -2.69
N LYS A 85 -16.10 3.53 -1.80
CA LYS A 85 -15.48 4.87 -1.83
C LYS A 85 -13.96 4.74 -1.72
N PRO A 86 -13.29 4.26 -2.77
CA PRO A 86 -11.88 3.94 -2.71
C PRO A 86 -11.02 5.20 -2.56
N VAL A 87 -10.07 5.16 -1.62
CA VAL A 87 -9.01 6.16 -1.44
C VAL A 87 -7.66 5.57 -1.83
N LEU A 88 -6.96 6.19 -2.78
CA LEU A 88 -5.60 5.82 -3.16
C LEU A 88 -4.64 6.97 -2.87
N ILE A 89 -3.71 6.73 -1.94
CA ILE A 89 -2.58 7.63 -1.64
C ILE A 89 -1.33 7.06 -2.29
N ASP A 90 -0.80 7.77 -3.28
CA ASP A 90 0.30 7.32 -4.10
C ASP A 90 1.59 8.09 -3.81
N VAL A 91 2.40 7.54 -2.90
CA VAL A 91 3.63 8.20 -2.43
C VAL A 91 4.73 8.18 -3.49
N ARG A 92 4.59 7.32 -4.53
CA ARG A 92 5.63 7.08 -5.53
C ARG A 92 5.18 7.37 -6.96
N GLY A 93 4.00 7.92 -7.17
CA GLY A 93 3.44 8.20 -8.49
C GLY A 93 3.41 6.95 -9.39
N LEU A 94 2.92 5.83 -8.86
CA LEU A 94 2.79 4.57 -9.59
C LEU A 94 1.68 4.59 -10.64
N PHE A 95 0.64 5.39 -10.44
CA PHE A 95 -0.57 5.36 -11.27
C PHE A 95 -0.87 6.72 -11.90
N ASP A 96 -1.55 6.71 -13.04
CA ASP A 96 -2.05 7.93 -13.67
C ASP A 96 -3.20 8.52 -12.84
N GLY A 97 -2.98 9.70 -12.28
CA GLY A 97 -3.93 10.33 -11.39
C GLY A 97 -5.25 10.72 -12.07
N GLU A 98 -5.24 11.09 -13.35
CA GLU A 98 -6.45 11.48 -14.08
C GLU A 98 -7.30 10.25 -14.42
N GLU A 99 -6.67 9.17 -14.85
CA GLU A 99 -7.32 7.88 -15.03
C GLU A 99 -7.92 7.37 -13.71
N THR A 100 -7.15 7.45 -12.62
CA THR A 100 -7.59 7.02 -11.30
C THR A 100 -8.84 7.78 -10.85
N LYS A 101 -8.85 9.11 -10.97
CA LYS A 101 -10.03 9.94 -10.65
C LYS A 101 -11.22 9.62 -11.54
N ARG A 102 -11.02 9.39 -12.85
CA ARG A 102 -12.10 9.00 -13.78
C ARG A 102 -12.79 7.69 -13.37
N LYS A 103 -12.09 6.80 -12.67
CA LYS A 103 -12.65 5.56 -12.12
C LYS A 103 -13.37 5.74 -10.77
N GLY A 104 -13.57 6.99 -10.33
CA GLY A 104 -14.33 7.30 -9.11
C GLY A 104 -13.54 7.15 -7.82
N ILE A 105 -12.22 7.10 -7.90
CA ILE A 105 -11.31 6.93 -6.75
C ILE A 105 -10.86 8.30 -6.29
N TYR A 106 -10.89 8.53 -4.98
CA TYR A 106 -10.17 9.66 -4.42
C TYR A 106 -8.68 9.38 -4.55
N TYR A 107 -8.00 10.16 -5.39
CA TYR A 107 -6.57 10.01 -5.64
C TYR A 107 -5.78 11.19 -5.08
N LYS A 108 -4.70 10.87 -4.39
CA LYS A 108 -3.72 11.86 -3.93
C LYS A 108 -2.30 11.32 -4.12
N GLU A 109 -1.53 12.01 -4.95
CA GLU A 109 -0.07 11.88 -5.00
C GLU A 109 0.57 12.80 -3.96
N LEU A 110 1.62 12.33 -3.28
CA LEU A 110 2.36 13.07 -2.25
C LEU A 110 3.77 13.43 -2.71
#